data_AF-A0A3P7J490-F1
#
_entry.id   AF-A0A3P7J490-F1
#
_cell.length_a   1.000
_cell.length_b   1.000
_cell.length_c   1.000
_cell.angle_alpha   90.00
_cell.angle_beta   90.00
_cell.angle_gamma   90.00
#
_symmetry.space_group_name_H-M   'P 1'
#
loop_
_entity.id
_entity.type
_entity.pdbx_description
1 polymer ?
#
loop_
_entity_poly.entity_id
_entity_poly.type
_entity_poly.pdbx_seq_one_letter_code
_entity_poly.pdbx_strand_id
1 'polypeptide(L)'
;MAVMTTITFLLSLFVRHGKPPTPPSASSENHSAEAPPFWKAIGICFSNKQFIIQLFTFGLAFAELWGFMVIMSDIITEQGYNLYGYPTALAALIGVVASLICGAIADCTKKFKELVRFCWMCFALVAILIRIWTGPGDSVVFLLACSFLGAFSIPQFPIGVEMGVETTFPVYEATSSGLLVLSGQLWMFVMYYVFETAKDLKMIYEFDEASTSGNWQC
;
A
#
# COMPACT_ATOMS: atom_id res chain seq x y z
N MET A 1 0.45 18.72 -12.90
CA MET A 1 1.70 18.01 -12.56
C MET A 1 2.89 18.97 -12.42
N ALA A 2 3.37 19.61 -13.49
CA ALA A 2 4.56 20.48 -13.44
C ALA A 2 4.48 21.65 -12.44
N VAL A 3 3.34 22.36 -12.38
CA VAL A 3 3.15 23.47 -11.41
C VAL A 3 3.22 22.96 -9.96
N MET A 4 2.57 21.82 -9.68
CA MET A 4 2.59 21.21 -8.35
C MET A 4 4.01 20.78 -7.95
N THR A 5 4.77 20.18 -8.87
CA THR A 5 6.16 19.76 -8.59
C THR A 5 7.08 20.95 -8.37
N THR A 6 6.92 22.03 -9.13
CA THR A 6 7.72 23.26 -8.96
C THR A 6 7.42 23.92 -7.62
N ILE A 7 6.16 23.95 -7.19
CA ILE A 7 5.77 24.47 -5.87
C ILE A 7 6.40 23.63 -4.75
N THR A 8 6.29 22.29 -4.80
CA THR A 8 6.91 21.42 -3.79
C THR A 8 8.43 21.57 -3.75
N PHE A 9 9.06 21.69 -4.92
CA PHE A 9 10.50 21.94 -5.01
C PHE A 9 10.89 23.28 -4.37
N LEU A 10 10.18 24.37 -4.68
CA LEU A 10 10.42 25.68 -4.06
C LEU A 10 10.22 25.63 -2.54
N LEU A 11 9.16 24.96 -2.06
CA LEU A 11 8.93 24.75 -0.62
C LEU A 11 10.06 23.96 0.04
N SER A 12 10.62 22.95 -0.64
CA SER A 12 11.74 22.16 -0.11
C SER A 12 13.02 22.99 0.07
N LEU A 13 13.25 24.03 -0.76
CA LEU A 13 14.38 24.95 -0.60
C LEU A 13 14.27 25.82 0.65
N PHE A 14 13.07 26.03 1.17
CA PHE A 14 12.84 26.74 2.44
C PHE A 14 12.98 25.83 3.67
N VAL A 15 13.04 24.51 3.51
CA VAL A 15 13.32 23.55 4.59
C VAL A 15 14.82 23.61 4.93
N ARG A 16 15.19 24.56 5.78
CA ARG A 16 16.54 24.62 6.37
C ARG A 16 16.71 23.49 7.39
N HIS A 17 17.92 22.94 7.46
CA HIS A 17 18.35 21.97 8.48
C HIS A 17 18.08 22.51 9.89
N GLY A 18 16.92 22.17 10.45
CA GLY A 18 16.64 22.27 11.87
C GLY A 18 16.57 20.85 12.41
N LYS A 19 17.52 20.46 13.26
CA LYS A 19 17.28 19.32 14.16
C LYS A 19 16.00 19.69 14.92
N PRO A 20 14.89 18.94 14.78
CA PRO A 20 13.67 19.29 15.48
C PRO A 20 13.96 19.29 16.99
N PRO A 21 13.45 20.27 17.76
CA PRO A 21 13.70 20.38 19.20
C PRO A 21 13.16 19.18 19.99
N THR A 22 12.29 18.37 19.37
CA THR A 22 11.81 17.07 19.85
C THR A 22 12.12 16.00 18.80
N PRO A 23 12.67 14.83 19.19
CA PRO A 23 12.89 13.74 18.25
C PRO A 23 11.58 13.31 17.59
N PRO A 24 11.55 13.08 16.26
CA PRO A 24 10.33 12.71 15.52
C PRO A 24 9.73 11.36 15.95
N SER A 25 10.50 10.48 16.60
CA SER A 25 10.06 9.19 17.15
C SER A 25 10.97 8.75 18.32
N ALA A 26 10.49 7.91 19.24
CA ALA A 26 11.33 7.33 20.31
C ALA A 26 12.56 6.56 19.76
N SER A 27 12.41 5.99 18.56
CA SER A 27 13.49 5.35 17.81
C SER A 27 14.53 6.36 17.31
N SER A 28 14.11 7.57 16.90
CA SER A 28 14.99 8.65 16.45
C SER A 28 15.83 9.30 17.56
N GLU A 29 15.39 9.25 18.82
CA GLU A 29 16.14 9.79 19.97
C GLU A 29 17.43 8.97 20.22
N ASN A 30 17.35 7.65 20.09
CA ASN A 30 18.49 6.74 20.31
C ASN A 30 19.38 6.54 19.07
N HIS A 31 18.94 6.96 17.87
CA HIS A 31 19.68 6.73 16.61
C HIS A 31 21.01 7.49 16.50
N SER A 32 21.22 8.55 17.26
CA SER A 32 22.42 9.39 17.10
C SER A 32 23.67 8.89 17.84
N ALA A 33 23.53 7.97 18.80
CA ALA A 33 24.65 7.45 19.59
C ALA A 33 25.11 6.03 19.21
N GLU A 34 24.19 5.17 18.74
CA GLU A 34 24.46 3.72 18.59
C GLU A 34 24.21 3.14 17.18
N ALA A 35 23.80 3.97 16.20
CA ALA A 35 23.44 3.45 14.88
C ALA A 35 24.66 2.94 14.07
N PRO A 36 24.60 1.73 13.49
CA PRO A 36 25.69 1.18 12.69
C PRO A 36 25.84 1.92 11.34
N PRO A 37 27.04 1.88 10.71
CA PRO A 37 27.26 2.42 9.36
C PRO A 37 26.31 1.79 8.33
N PHE A 38 25.91 2.53 7.29
CA PHE A 38 24.89 2.13 6.30
C PHE A 38 25.02 0.69 5.77
N TRP A 39 26.21 0.32 5.25
CA TRP A 39 26.42 -1.03 4.72
C TRP A 39 26.31 -2.13 5.79
N LYS A 40 26.75 -1.83 7.02
CA LYS A 40 26.62 -2.75 8.15
C LYS A 40 25.16 -2.85 8.60
N ALA A 41 24.42 -1.74 8.57
CA ALA A 41 23.00 -1.69 8.86
C ALA A 41 22.18 -2.55 7.90
N ILE A 42 22.48 -2.49 6.59
CA ILE A 42 21.87 -3.38 5.60
C ILE A 42 22.13 -4.85 5.95
N GLY A 43 23.38 -5.21 6.27
CA GLY A 43 23.73 -6.57 6.67
C GLY A 43 22.97 -7.04 7.92
N ILE A 44 22.77 -6.16 8.91
CA ILE A 44 21.98 -6.45 10.11
C ILE A 44 20.51 -6.66 9.77
N CYS A 45 19.91 -5.82 8.93
CA CYS A 45 18.54 -5.98 8.47
C CYS A 45 18.32 -7.33 7.78
N PHE A 46 19.20 -7.71 6.84
CA PHE A 46 19.10 -9.00 6.16
C PHE A 46 19.48 -10.21 7.02
N SER A 47 20.13 -10.01 8.17
CA SER A 47 20.39 -11.09 9.12
C SER A 47 19.19 -11.35 10.06
N ASN A 48 18.28 -10.40 10.18
CA ASN A 48 17.10 -10.52 11.03
C ASN A 48 15.98 -11.27 10.30
N LYS A 49 15.71 -12.52 10.71
CA LYS A 49 14.65 -13.36 10.15
C LYS A 49 13.28 -12.69 10.16
N GLN A 50 12.96 -11.92 11.19
CA GLN A 50 11.68 -11.23 11.30
C GLN A 50 11.56 -10.10 10.28
N PHE A 51 12.66 -9.38 10.01
CA PHE A 51 12.70 -8.37 8.97
C PHE A 51 12.62 -8.99 7.56
N ILE A 52 13.24 -10.14 7.33
CA ILE A 52 13.08 -10.86 6.05
C ILE A 52 11.60 -11.20 5.81
N ILE A 53 10.92 -11.81 6.80
CA ILE A 53 9.49 -12.11 6.68
C ILE A 53 8.70 -10.83 6.40
N GLN A 54 9.05 -9.73 7.06
CA GLN A 54 8.44 -8.43 6.84
C GLN A 54 8.67 -7.89 5.43
N LEU A 55 9.85 -8.06 4.83
CA LEU A 55 10.12 -7.67 3.44
C LEU A 55 9.17 -8.36 2.46
N PHE A 56 8.85 -9.63 2.70
CA PHE A 56 7.88 -10.38 1.90
C PHE A 56 6.44 -9.93 2.15
N THR A 57 5.98 -9.89 3.40
CA THR A 57 4.59 -9.57 3.72
C THR A 57 4.22 -8.13 3.41
N PHE A 58 5.12 -7.18 3.72
CA PHE A 58 4.97 -5.79 3.34
C PHE A 58 5.06 -5.62 1.83
N GLY A 59 5.98 -6.34 1.17
CA GLY A 59 6.15 -6.24 -0.27
C GLY A 59 4.90 -6.66 -1.03
N LEU A 60 4.26 -7.75 -0.60
CA LEU A 60 2.97 -8.20 -1.14
C LEU A 60 1.85 -7.18 -0.87
N ALA A 61 1.74 -6.65 0.36
CA ALA A 61 0.75 -5.64 0.69
C ALA A 61 0.93 -4.34 -0.14
N PHE A 62 2.19 -3.96 -0.38
CA PHE A 62 2.51 -2.81 -1.23
C PHE A 62 2.08 -3.07 -2.68
N ALA A 63 2.45 -4.21 -3.25
CA ALA A 63 2.06 -4.58 -4.61
C ALA A 63 0.53 -4.66 -4.76
N GLU A 64 -0.16 -5.21 -3.77
CA GLU A 64 -1.62 -5.27 -3.71
C GLU A 64 -2.25 -3.87 -3.69
N LEU A 65 -1.78 -2.97 -2.82
CA LEU A 65 -2.30 -1.62 -2.70
C LEU A 65 -2.25 -0.85 -4.03
N TRP A 66 -1.12 -0.90 -4.72
CA TRP A 66 -0.93 -0.19 -5.98
C TRP A 66 -1.60 -0.92 -7.16
N GLY A 67 -1.52 -2.25 -7.19
CA GLY A 67 -2.17 -3.06 -8.23
C GLY A 67 -3.69 -2.90 -8.20
N PHE A 68 -4.27 -2.86 -7.00
CA PHE A 68 -5.70 -2.61 -6.81
C PHE A 68 -6.16 -1.28 -7.42
N MET A 69 -5.40 -0.20 -7.22
CA MET A 69 -5.75 1.11 -7.77
C MET A 69 -5.76 1.13 -9.31
N VAL A 70 -4.92 0.31 -9.95
CA VAL A 70 -4.88 0.17 -11.42
C VAL A 70 -6.06 -0.66 -11.91
N ILE A 71 -6.20 -1.89 -11.42
CA ILE A 71 -7.17 -2.87 -11.94
C ILE A 71 -8.62 -2.46 -11.66
N MET A 72 -8.86 -1.77 -10.54
CA MET A 72 -10.20 -1.34 -10.16
C MET A 72 -10.91 -0.53 -11.24
N SER A 73 -10.20 0.39 -11.91
CA SER A 73 -10.81 1.24 -12.93
C SER A 73 -11.26 0.43 -14.15
N ASP A 74 -10.53 -0.64 -14.48
CA ASP A 74 -10.83 -1.54 -15.58
C ASP A 74 -12.04 -2.43 -15.24
N ILE A 75 -12.07 -3.03 -14.04
CA ILE A 75 -13.19 -3.88 -13.57
C ILE A 75 -14.53 -3.13 -13.64
N ILE A 76 -14.54 -1.86 -13.26
CA ILE A 76 -15.76 -1.03 -13.22
C ILE A 76 -16.25 -0.71 -14.62
N THR A 77 -15.30 -0.48 -15.53
CA THR A 77 -15.59 -0.24 -16.94
C THR A 77 -16.16 -1.50 -17.61
N GLU A 78 -15.61 -2.69 -17.32
CA GLU A 78 -16.16 -3.98 -17.80
C GLU A 78 -17.58 -4.25 -17.29
N GLN A 79 -17.92 -3.81 -16.07
CA GLN A 79 -19.27 -3.95 -15.51
C GLN A 79 -20.31 -2.97 -16.11
N GLY A 80 -19.92 -2.14 -17.08
CA GLY A 80 -20.82 -1.21 -17.77
C GLY A 80 -21.06 0.10 -17.01
N TYR A 81 -20.33 0.35 -15.92
CA TYR A 81 -20.40 1.60 -15.16
C TYR A 81 -19.27 2.55 -15.57
N ASN A 82 -19.59 3.65 -16.26
CA ASN A 82 -18.59 4.66 -16.58
C ASN A 82 -18.47 5.69 -15.44
N LEU A 83 -17.77 5.30 -14.37
CA LEU A 83 -17.58 6.13 -13.16
C LEU A 83 -16.20 6.80 -13.08
N TYR A 84 -15.50 7.02 -14.21
CA TYR A 84 -14.34 7.91 -14.34
C TYR A 84 -13.37 8.00 -13.13
N GLY A 85 -12.98 6.86 -12.54
CA GLY A 85 -12.07 6.80 -11.38
C GLY A 85 -12.62 7.32 -10.04
N TYR A 86 -13.90 7.69 -9.94
CA TYR A 86 -14.55 7.99 -8.64
C TYR A 86 -14.41 6.87 -7.58
N PRO A 87 -14.50 5.58 -7.93
CA PRO A 87 -14.45 4.49 -6.94
C PRO A 87 -13.05 4.33 -6.33
N THR A 88 -12.00 4.49 -7.13
CA THR A 88 -10.61 4.48 -6.66
C THR A 88 -10.32 5.71 -5.81
N ALA A 89 -10.82 6.89 -6.21
CA ALA A 89 -10.70 8.11 -5.42
C ALA A 89 -11.39 8.00 -4.05
N LEU A 90 -12.60 7.41 -4.00
CA LEU A 90 -13.34 7.19 -2.76
C LEU A 90 -12.63 6.18 -1.85
N ALA A 91 -12.15 5.08 -2.43
CA ALA A 91 -11.35 4.08 -1.70
C ALA A 91 -10.07 4.69 -1.13
N ALA A 92 -9.40 5.57 -1.87
CA ALA A 92 -8.22 6.29 -1.41
C ALA A 92 -8.55 7.25 -0.24
N LEU A 93 -9.62 8.03 -0.35
CA LEU A 93 -10.04 8.97 0.70
C LEU A 93 -10.36 8.22 2.01
N ILE A 94 -11.16 7.16 1.92
CA ILE A 94 -11.55 6.37 3.09
C ILE A 94 -10.35 5.62 3.66
N GLY A 95 -9.46 5.10 2.81
CA GLY A 95 -8.23 4.45 3.26
C GLY A 95 -7.26 5.39 3.98
N VAL A 96 -7.17 6.66 3.57
CA VAL A 96 -6.39 7.66 4.32
C VAL A 96 -6.97 7.88 5.71
N VAL A 97 -8.30 8.05 5.83
CA VAL A 97 -8.96 8.20 7.14
C VAL A 97 -8.76 6.96 8.00
N ALA A 98 -8.95 5.76 7.43
CA ALA A 98 -8.71 4.49 8.11
C ALA A 98 -7.25 4.36 8.57
N SER A 99 -6.29 4.84 7.77
CA SER A 99 -4.88 4.80 8.11
C SER A 99 -4.53 5.71 9.29
N LEU A 100 -5.15 6.89 9.38
CA LEU A 100 -4.97 7.78 10.53
C LEU A 100 -5.49 7.13 11.82
N ILE A 101 -6.69 6.54 11.75
CA ILE A 101 -7.31 5.86 12.89
C ILE A 101 -6.48 4.65 13.30
N CYS A 102 -6.11 3.80 12.35
CA CYS A 102 -5.32 2.61 12.62
C CYS A 102 -3.91 2.96 13.12
N GLY A 103 -3.29 4.02 12.61
CA GLY A 103 -2.01 4.54 13.12
C GLY A 103 -2.13 4.97 14.58
N ALA A 104 -3.15 5.77 14.92
CA ALA A 104 -3.39 6.18 16.31
C ALA A 104 -3.66 4.98 17.24
N ILE A 105 -4.38 3.96 16.76
CA ILE A 105 -4.60 2.72 17.51
C ILE A 105 -3.29 1.93 17.66
N ALA A 106 -2.46 1.86 16.61
CA ALA A 106 -1.18 1.18 16.63
C ALA A 106 -0.24 1.84 17.66
N ASP A 107 -0.22 3.17 17.71
CA ASP A 107 0.54 3.95 18.68
C ASP A 107 0.12 3.69 20.12
N CYS A 108 -1.20 3.67 20.38
CA CYS A 108 -1.73 3.43 21.72
C CYS A 108 -1.58 1.98 22.17
N THR A 109 -1.76 1.01 21.27
CA THR A 109 -1.77 -0.41 21.63
C THR A 109 -0.40 -1.07 21.54
N LYS A 110 0.52 -0.52 20.73
CA LYS A 110 1.83 -1.10 20.38
C LYS A 110 1.74 -2.55 19.87
N LYS A 111 0.58 -2.94 19.33
CA LYS A 111 0.30 -4.29 18.80
C LYS A 111 0.28 -4.30 17.27
N PHE A 112 1.34 -3.77 16.65
CA PHE A 112 1.46 -3.62 15.18
C PHE A 112 1.17 -4.93 14.42
N LYS A 113 1.72 -6.05 14.90
CA LYS A 113 1.56 -7.36 14.25
C LYS A 113 0.11 -7.82 14.16
N GLU A 114 -0.66 -7.64 15.23
CA GLU A 114 -2.06 -8.06 15.27
C GLU A 114 -2.93 -7.14 14.41
N LEU A 115 -2.61 -5.86 14.35
CA LEU A 115 -3.31 -4.90 13.51
C LEU A 115 -3.09 -5.18 12.01
N VAL A 116 -1.85 -5.45 11.60
CA VAL A 116 -1.56 -5.84 10.20
C VAL A 116 -2.27 -7.14 9.82
N ARG A 117 -2.29 -8.14 10.73
CA ARG A 117 -3.03 -9.39 10.52
C ARG A 117 -4.52 -9.14 10.36
N PHE A 118 -5.10 -8.29 11.18
CA PHE A 118 -6.50 -7.90 11.08
C PHE A 118 -6.81 -7.25 9.74
N CYS A 119 -5.99 -6.30 9.29
CA CYS A 119 -6.14 -5.67 7.97
C CYS A 119 -6.11 -6.71 6.83
N TRP A 120 -5.17 -7.66 6.85
CA TRP A 120 -5.09 -8.75 5.86
C TRP A 120 -6.34 -9.63 5.85
N MET A 121 -6.83 -10.03 7.02
CA MET A 121 -8.04 -10.86 7.12
C MET A 121 -9.28 -10.12 6.62
N CYS A 122 -9.43 -8.85 6.99
CA CYS A 122 -10.54 -8.02 6.54
C CYS A 122 -10.48 -7.78 5.02
N PHE A 123 -9.29 -7.48 4.48
CA PHE A 123 -9.11 -7.32 3.04
C PHE A 123 -9.51 -8.58 2.27
N ALA A 124 -8.98 -9.75 2.68
CA ALA A 124 -9.29 -11.02 2.04
C ALA A 124 -10.80 -11.35 2.11
N LEU A 125 -11.44 -11.08 3.25
CA LEU A 125 -12.88 -11.29 3.43
C LEU A 125 -13.69 -10.39 2.50
N VAL A 126 -13.37 -9.11 2.41
CA VAL A 126 -14.06 -8.17 1.50
C VAL A 126 -13.83 -8.56 0.04
N ALA A 127 -12.62 -8.98 -0.34
CA ALA A 127 -12.32 -9.43 -1.69
C ALA A 127 -13.14 -10.68 -2.08
N ILE A 128 -13.27 -11.65 -1.17
CA ILE A 128 -14.11 -12.83 -1.37
C ILE A 128 -15.59 -12.43 -1.47
N LEU A 129 -16.06 -11.51 -0.62
CA LEU A 129 -17.43 -11.02 -0.68
C LEU A 129 -17.74 -10.38 -2.04
N ILE A 130 -16.83 -9.55 -2.57
CA ILE A 130 -16.98 -8.95 -3.91
C ILE A 130 -17.04 -10.04 -4.98
N ARG A 131 -16.23 -11.09 -4.87
CA ARG A 131 -16.25 -12.20 -5.85
C ARG A 131 -17.56 -12.99 -5.81
N ILE A 132 -18.09 -13.27 -4.62
CA ILE A 132 -19.35 -14.01 -4.45
C ILE A 132 -20.54 -13.16 -4.85
N TRP A 133 -20.46 -11.86 -4.58
CA TRP A 133 -21.51 -10.90 -4.87
C TRP A 133 -21.45 -10.46 -6.34
N THR A 134 -21.93 -11.34 -7.22
CA THR A 134 -22.14 -11.09 -8.66
C THR A 134 -23.64 -11.02 -8.97
N GLY A 135 -24.35 -10.15 -8.25
CA GLY A 135 -25.74 -9.82 -8.53
C GLY A 135 -25.86 -8.65 -9.50
N PRO A 136 -26.78 -8.67 -10.48
CA PRO A 136 -27.00 -7.52 -11.35
C PRO A 136 -27.67 -6.38 -10.57
N GLY A 137 -27.03 -5.19 -10.54
CA GLY A 137 -27.77 -3.93 -10.42
C GLY A 137 -27.60 -3.06 -9.17
N ASP A 138 -26.63 -3.28 -8.28
CA ASP A 138 -26.44 -2.38 -7.11
C ASP A 138 -25.05 -1.70 -7.10
N SER A 139 -24.90 -0.66 -7.94
CA SER A 139 -23.67 0.13 -8.07
C SER A 139 -23.16 0.67 -6.73
N VAL A 140 -24.09 0.95 -5.80
CA VAL A 140 -23.76 1.50 -4.48
C VAL A 140 -23.03 0.47 -3.62
N VAL A 141 -23.49 -0.78 -3.63
CA VAL A 141 -22.86 -1.87 -2.87
C VAL A 141 -21.45 -2.14 -3.40
N PHE A 142 -21.26 -2.11 -4.72
CA PHE A 142 -19.94 -2.24 -5.32
C PHE A 142 -19.01 -1.09 -4.88
N LEU A 143 -19.47 0.17 -4.92
CA LEU A 143 -18.71 1.34 -4.44
C LEU A 143 -18.35 1.26 -2.96
N LEU A 144 -19.25 0.76 -2.13
CA LEU A 144 -18.99 0.55 -0.71
C LEU A 144 -17.95 -0.55 -0.50
N ALA A 145 -18.07 -1.68 -1.19
CA ALA A 145 -17.11 -2.78 -1.07
C ALA A 145 -15.70 -2.34 -1.53
N CYS A 146 -15.63 -1.57 -2.61
CA CYS A 146 -14.41 -0.91 -3.08
C CYS A 146 -13.78 0.00 -2.02
N SER A 147 -14.62 0.78 -1.34
CA SER A 147 -14.21 1.67 -0.27
C SER A 147 -13.65 0.90 0.93
N PHE A 148 -14.28 -0.23 1.30
CA PHE A 148 -13.79 -1.10 2.36
C PHE A 148 -12.46 -1.76 2.00
N LEU A 149 -12.27 -2.20 0.76
CA LEU A 149 -10.95 -2.69 0.32
C LEU A 149 -9.86 -1.64 0.48
N GLY A 150 -10.11 -0.39 0.05
CA GLY A 150 -9.20 0.73 0.28
C GLY A 150 -8.95 1.04 1.76
N ALA A 151 -10.00 0.92 2.59
CA ALA A 151 -9.94 1.12 4.03
C ALA A 151 -8.98 0.15 4.73
N PHE A 152 -8.89 -1.09 4.27
CA PHE A 152 -8.03 -2.12 4.86
C PHE A 152 -6.66 -2.25 4.20
N SER A 153 -6.50 -1.82 2.94
CA SER A 153 -5.22 -1.90 2.23
C SER A 153 -4.27 -0.75 2.57
N ILE A 154 -4.76 0.50 2.58
CA ILE A 154 -3.90 1.69 2.80
C ILE A 154 -3.20 1.70 4.17
N PRO A 155 -3.85 1.36 5.29
CA PRO A 155 -3.20 1.37 6.61
C PRO A 155 -2.01 0.41 6.73
N GLN A 156 -1.96 -0.66 5.94
CA GLN A 156 -0.87 -1.63 5.99
C GLN A 156 0.49 -1.00 5.66
N PHE A 157 0.50 0.07 4.86
CA PHE A 157 1.73 0.78 4.48
C PHE A 157 2.41 1.47 5.67
N PRO A 158 1.81 2.48 6.34
CA PRO A 158 2.47 3.16 7.44
C PRO A 158 2.74 2.23 8.63
N ILE A 159 1.79 1.35 8.98
CA ILE A 159 1.94 0.39 10.09
C ILE A 159 3.09 -0.59 9.80
N GLY A 160 3.21 -1.03 8.55
CA GLY A 160 4.27 -1.95 8.12
C GLY A 160 5.65 -1.32 8.16
N VAL A 161 5.76 -0.02 7.82
CA VAL A 161 7.00 0.75 7.92
C VAL A 161 7.40 0.93 9.39
N GLU A 162 6.47 1.35 10.25
CA GLU A 162 6.71 1.52 11.69
C GLU A 162 7.19 0.23 12.35
N MET A 163 6.51 -0.88 12.08
CA MET A 163 6.91 -2.20 12.58
C MET A 163 8.28 -2.63 12.04
N GLY A 164 8.61 -2.25 10.80
CA GLY A 164 9.93 -2.44 10.20
C GLY A 164 11.03 -1.74 10.97
N VAL A 165 10.81 -0.46 11.30
CA VAL A 165 11.77 0.36 12.05
C VAL A 165 11.99 -0.22 13.45
N GLU A 166 10.90 -0.57 14.15
CA GLU A 166 10.99 -1.18 15.49
C GLU A 166 11.72 -2.52 15.49
N THR A 167 11.47 -3.39 14.50
CA THR A 167 12.11 -4.71 14.43
C THR A 167 13.60 -4.66 14.05
N THR A 168 14.05 -3.57 13.42
CA THR A 168 15.44 -3.37 13.01
C THR A 168 16.25 -2.48 13.95
N PHE A 169 15.66 -2.03 15.07
CA PHE A 169 16.37 -1.20 16.03
C PHE A 169 17.70 -1.84 16.49
N PRO A 170 18.84 -1.12 16.50
CA PRO A 170 19.01 0.35 16.37
C PRO A 170 19.41 0.85 14.95
N VAL A 171 19.02 0.19 13.86
CA VAL A 171 19.30 0.64 12.48
C VAL A 171 18.51 1.91 12.14
N TYR A 172 19.17 2.90 11.53
CA TYR A 172 18.52 4.12 11.03
C TYR A 172 17.18 3.86 10.36
N GLU A 173 16.14 4.53 10.85
CA GLU A 173 14.76 4.49 10.32
C GLU A 173 14.69 4.62 8.79
N ALA A 174 15.46 5.55 8.21
CA ALA A 174 15.54 5.74 6.75
C ALA A 174 16.09 4.52 5.99
N THR A 175 16.98 3.73 6.60
CA THR A 175 17.53 2.52 5.97
C THR A 175 16.51 1.39 5.99
N SER A 176 15.84 1.16 7.13
CA SER A 176 14.85 0.09 7.27
C SER A 176 13.60 0.35 6.41
N SER A 177 13.01 1.54 6.52
CA SER A 177 11.89 1.96 5.68
C SER A 177 12.25 1.96 4.19
N GLY A 178 13.45 2.42 3.84
CA GLY A 178 13.95 2.38 2.45
C GLY A 178 14.03 0.96 1.89
N LEU A 179 14.59 0.01 2.64
CA LEU A 179 14.64 -1.40 2.23
C LEU A 179 13.25 -2.02 2.07
N LEU A 180 12.29 -1.68 2.94
CA LEU A 180 10.90 -2.13 2.84
C LEU A 180 10.23 -1.61 1.57
N VAL A 181 10.34 -0.31 1.29
CA VAL A 181 9.76 0.29 0.08
C VAL A 181 10.42 -0.27 -1.18
N LEU A 182 11.74 -0.46 -1.19
CA LEU A 182 12.45 -1.11 -2.30
C LEU A 182 11.93 -2.53 -2.55
N SER A 183 11.73 -3.33 -1.50
CA SER A 183 11.11 -4.66 -1.60
C SER A 183 9.69 -4.58 -2.17
N GLY A 184 8.88 -3.61 -1.71
CA GLY A 184 7.54 -3.38 -2.22
C GLY A 184 7.50 -3.06 -3.72
N GLN A 185 8.41 -2.21 -4.19
CA GLN A 185 8.51 -1.91 -5.62
C GLN A 185 8.92 -3.14 -6.43
N LEU A 186 9.86 -3.95 -5.94
CA LEU A 186 10.23 -5.21 -6.60
C LEU A 186 9.03 -6.17 -6.70
N TRP A 187 8.25 -6.32 -5.63
CA TRP A 187 7.04 -7.14 -5.63
C TRP A 187 5.96 -6.60 -6.57
N MET A 188 5.84 -5.28 -6.70
CA MET A 188 4.94 -4.67 -7.69
C MET A 188 5.30 -5.08 -9.11
N PHE A 189 6.58 -5.02 -9.49
CA PHE A 189 7.04 -5.47 -10.81
C PHE A 189 6.82 -6.97 -11.02
N VAL A 190 7.12 -7.80 -10.01
CA VAL A 190 6.91 -9.25 -10.08
C VAL A 190 5.43 -9.58 -10.28
N MET A 191 4.55 -8.97 -9.49
CA MET A 191 3.10 -9.22 -9.60
C MET A 191 2.54 -8.75 -10.92
N TYR A 192 2.97 -7.59 -11.42
CA TYR A 192 2.58 -7.11 -12.74
C TYR A 192 3.01 -8.09 -13.85
N TYR A 193 4.26 -8.56 -13.82
CA TYR A 193 4.75 -9.53 -14.80
C TYR A 193 4.01 -10.87 -14.74
N VAL A 194 3.70 -11.36 -13.53
CA VAL A 194 2.88 -12.55 -13.32
C VAL A 194 1.48 -12.35 -13.88
N PHE A 195 0.87 -11.18 -13.66
CA PHE A 195 -0.46 -10.86 -14.17
C PHE A 195 -0.50 -10.85 -15.71
N GLU A 196 0.46 -10.21 -16.36
CA GLU A 196 0.58 -10.20 -17.83
C GLU A 196 0.82 -11.62 -18.37
N THR A 197 1.73 -12.39 -17.77
CA THR A 197 1.98 -13.78 -18.19
C THR A 197 0.74 -14.67 -17.99
N ALA A 198 -0.02 -14.45 -16.90
CA ALA A 198 -1.25 -15.19 -16.63
C ALA A 198 -2.38 -14.85 -17.63
N LYS A 199 -2.44 -13.60 -18.11
CA LYS A 199 -3.33 -13.18 -19.20
C LYS A 199 -2.96 -13.89 -20.51
N ASP A 200 -1.69 -13.90 -20.87
CA ASP A 200 -1.19 -14.57 -22.09
C ASP A 200 -1.46 -16.08 -22.09
N LEU A 201 -1.38 -16.72 -20.93
CA LEU A 201 -1.63 -18.16 -20.76
C LEU A 201 -3.12 -18.52 -20.64
N LYS A 202 -4.05 -17.54 -20.69
CA LYS A 202 -5.51 -17.71 -20.51
C LYS A 202 -5.89 -18.53 -19.26
N MET A 203 -5.03 -18.56 -18.25
CA MET A 203 -5.12 -19.57 -17.17
C MET A 203 -6.25 -19.26 -16.17
N ILE A 204 -6.67 -17.99 -16.08
CA ILE A 204 -7.62 -17.51 -15.06
C ILE A 204 -8.77 -16.68 -15.66
N TYR A 205 -8.57 -16.08 -16.83
CA TYR A 205 -9.56 -15.23 -17.52
C TYR A 205 -9.36 -15.35 -19.03
N GLU A 206 -10.41 -15.64 -19.81
CA GLU A 206 -10.39 -15.37 -21.24
C GLU A 206 -10.57 -13.86 -21.42
N PHE A 207 -9.47 -13.13 -21.44
CA PHE A 207 -9.48 -11.73 -21.83
C PHE A 207 -9.78 -11.66 -23.33
N ASP A 208 -10.99 -11.23 -23.67
CA ASP A 208 -11.36 -10.94 -25.06
C ASP A 208 -10.87 -9.54 -25.42
N GLU A 209 -9.80 -9.44 -26.22
CA GLU A 209 -9.32 -8.17 -26.79
C GLU A 209 -10.41 -7.45 -27.61
N ALA A 210 -11.47 -8.14 -28.04
CA ALA A 210 -12.62 -7.57 -28.73
C ALA A 210 -13.70 -7.01 -27.79
N SER A 211 -13.54 -7.12 -26.47
CA SER A 211 -14.37 -6.42 -25.49
C SER A 211 -14.07 -4.92 -25.51
N THR A 212 -14.54 -4.25 -26.56
CA THR A 212 -14.73 -2.80 -26.57
C THR A 212 -15.47 -2.42 -25.29
N SER A 213 -14.84 -1.64 -24.41
CA SER A 213 -15.55 -0.88 -23.37
C SER A 213 -16.82 -0.31 -24.01
N GLY A 214 -17.99 -0.74 -23.54
CA GLY A 214 -19.26 -0.65 -24.26
C GLY A 214 -19.38 0.57 -25.16
N ASN A 215 -19.44 0.32 -26.47
CA ASN A 215 -19.86 1.29 -27.46
C ASN A 215 -21.34 1.63 -27.18
N TRP A 216 -21.59 2.72 -26.46
CA TRP A 216 -22.92 3.31 -26.34
C TRP A 216 -23.23 4.17 -27.56
N GLN A 217 -23.36 3.53 -28.72
CA GLN A 217 -24.14 4.06 -29.84
C GLN A 217 -25.39 3.19 -30.01
N CYS A 218 -26.45 3.59 -29.30
CA CYS A 218 -27.83 3.61 -29.77
C CYS A 218 -28.49 4.83 -29.12
#